data_AF-A0A3M2H5Z7-F1
#
_entry.id   AF-A0A3M2H5Z7-F1
#
_cell.length_a   1.000
_cell.length_b   1.000
_cell.length_c   1.000
_cell.angle_alpha   90.00
_cell.angle_beta   90.00
_cell.angle_gamma   90.00
#
_symmetry.space_group_name_H-M   'P 1'
#
loop_
_entity.id
_entity.type
_entity.pdbx_description
1 polymer ?
#
loop_
_entity_poly.entity_id
_entity_poly.type
_entity_poly.pdbx_seq_one_letter_code
_entity_poly.pdbx_strand_id
1 'polypeptide(L)'
;MSLLRPFRLPALVLVVALAASACGREAVAASLGDDSITRSELLSIVETDPEAPLAGGYDRESVANTLEAWLLFEAVNDEIERRGDRVTPEDEAGARETVAARFPDVDLDSALGRSLVRQQAVFAAAQRLVAAELPEPTAEVVPPAYLCSSHIL
;
A
#
# COMPACT_ATOMS: atom_id res chain seq x y z
N MET A 1 -13.12 -6.05 47.56
CA MET A 1 -12.16 -4.95 47.33
C MET A 1 -11.33 -5.33 46.12
N SER A 2 -11.21 -4.40 45.17
CA SER A 2 -10.94 -4.62 43.74
C SER A 2 -9.66 -5.39 43.41
N LEU A 3 -9.82 -6.40 42.55
CA LEU A 3 -8.75 -7.03 41.78
C LEU A 3 -8.38 -6.09 40.61
N LEU A 4 -7.23 -5.43 40.70
CA LEU A 4 -6.64 -4.74 39.56
C LEU A 4 -6.06 -5.78 38.61
N ARG A 5 -6.74 -5.99 37.47
CA ARG A 5 -6.20 -6.69 36.31
C ARG A 5 -5.05 -5.86 35.72
N PRO A 6 -3.84 -6.41 35.54
CA PRO A 6 -2.87 -5.79 34.65
C PRO A 6 -3.36 -5.99 33.20
N PHE A 7 -3.72 -4.88 32.55
CA PHE A 7 -3.86 -4.79 31.10
C PHE A 7 -2.51 -5.21 30.48
N ARG A 8 -2.49 -6.38 29.83
CA ARG A 8 -1.37 -6.77 28.98
C ARG A 8 -1.55 -6.08 27.63
N LEU A 9 -0.93 -4.90 27.48
CA LEU A 9 -0.60 -4.36 26.17
C LEU A 9 0.29 -5.40 25.47
N PRO A 10 -0.07 -5.91 24.28
CA PRO A 10 0.87 -6.71 23.50
C PRO A 10 2.03 -5.79 23.11
N ALA A 11 3.20 -6.09 23.68
CA ALA A 11 4.45 -5.44 23.32
C ALA A 11 4.68 -5.66 21.82
N LEU A 12 4.63 -4.58 21.06
CA LEU A 12 5.09 -4.52 19.68
C LEU A 12 6.59 -4.85 19.69
N VAL A 13 6.95 -6.08 19.34
CA VAL A 13 8.36 -6.50 19.28
C VAL A 13 8.93 -6.02 17.96
N LEU A 14 9.50 -4.81 17.97
CA LEU A 14 10.33 -4.28 16.90
C LEU A 14 11.67 -5.05 16.89
N VAL A 15 11.77 -6.12 16.12
CA VAL A 15 13.02 -6.87 15.97
C VAL A 15 13.97 -6.07 15.08
N VAL A 16 14.80 -5.22 15.68
CA VAL A 16 15.95 -4.63 14.99
C VAL A 16 17.03 -5.70 14.86
N ALA A 17 17.03 -6.42 13.73
CA ALA A 17 18.05 -7.41 13.42
C ALA A 17 19.40 -6.72 13.10
N LEU A 18 20.19 -6.46 14.13
CA LEU A 18 21.62 -6.10 14.04
C LEU A 18 22.45 -7.37 13.80
N ALA A 19 22.35 -7.98 12.61
CA ALA A 19 23.22 -9.09 12.24
C ALA A 19 23.32 -9.25 10.71
N ALA A 20 24.31 -8.61 10.08
CA ALA A 20 25.06 -9.12 8.90
C ALA A 20 25.93 -8.02 8.23
N SER A 21 26.88 -7.41 8.94
CA SER A 21 27.83 -6.45 8.32
C SER A 21 29.02 -7.10 7.59
N ALA A 22 28.97 -8.40 7.28
CA ALA A 22 30.07 -9.13 6.63
C ALA A 22 29.79 -9.64 5.20
N CYS A 23 28.55 -9.50 4.68
CA CYS A 23 28.19 -10.01 3.33
C CYS A 23 27.94 -8.91 2.28
N GLY A 24 28.21 -7.64 2.59
CA GLY A 24 27.83 -6.53 1.69
C GLY A 24 26.32 -6.44 1.44
N ARG A 25 25.52 -7.15 2.25
CA ARG A 25 24.07 -7.15 2.16
C ARG A 25 23.59 -5.87 2.83
N GLU A 26 22.86 -5.08 2.08
CA GLU A 26 22.36 -3.81 2.56
C GLU A 26 21.44 -3.99 3.76
N ALA A 27 21.48 -3.02 4.69
CA ALA A 27 20.63 -3.05 5.87
C ALA A 27 19.16 -2.97 5.46
N VAL A 28 18.36 -3.94 5.89
CA VAL A 28 16.89 -3.92 5.75
C VAL A 28 16.33 -2.84 6.66
N ALA A 29 15.52 -1.94 6.10
CA ALA A 29 14.84 -0.89 6.86
C ALA A 29 13.54 -1.39 7.50
N ALA A 30 12.77 -2.20 6.77
CA ALA A 30 11.58 -2.88 7.28
C ALA A 30 11.30 -4.18 6.51
N SER A 31 10.57 -5.11 7.13
CA SER A 31 10.14 -6.37 6.53
C SER A 31 8.73 -6.73 7.00
N LEU A 32 7.92 -7.26 6.10
CA LEU A 32 6.54 -7.69 6.34
C LEU A 32 6.25 -8.89 5.44
N GLY A 33 5.88 -10.03 6.04
CA GLY A 33 5.74 -11.27 5.30
C GLY A 33 7.07 -11.68 4.64
N ASP A 34 7.01 -12.00 3.36
CA ASP A 34 8.18 -12.33 2.52
C ASP A 34 8.81 -11.08 1.88
N ASP A 35 8.23 -9.90 2.10
CA ASP A 35 8.70 -8.63 1.56
C ASP A 35 9.61 -7.87 2.51
N SER A 36 10.57 -7.16 1.92
CA SER A 36 11.48 -6.30 2.64
C SER A 36 11.85 -5.08 1.82
N ILE A 37 11.97 -3.94 2.50
CA ILE A 37 12.49 -2.70 1.93
C ILE A 37 13.87 -2.43 2.55
N THR A 38 14.87 -2.23 1.70
CA THR A 38 16.22 -1.87 2.16
C THR A 38 16.30 -0.40 2.57
N ARG A 39 17.37 -0.05 3.31
CA ARG A 39 17.61 1.34 3.70
C ARG A 39 17.82 2.24 2.49
N SER A 40 18.61 1.87 1.49
CA SER A 40 18.77 2.69 0.27
C SER A 40 17.46 2.87 -0.46
N GLU A 41 16.62 1.83 -0.57
CA GLU A 41 15.33 1.93 -1.26
C GLU A 41 14.41 2.90 -0.53
N LEU A 42 14.28 2.77 0.79
CA LEU A 42 13.47 3.68 1.59
C LEU A 42 13.96 5.14 1.45
N LEU A 43 15.26 5.35 1.57
CA LEU A 43 15.86 6.68 1.43
C LEU A 43 15.66 7.24 0.01
N SER A 44 15.89 6.42 -1.01
CA SER A 44 15.68 6.79 -2.41
C SER A 44 14.22 7.17 -2.68
N ILE A 45 13.25 6.43 -2.14
CA ILE A 45 11.83 6.75 -2.27
C ILE A 45 11.55 8.12 -1.65
N VAL A 46 11.96 8.32 -0.39
CA VAL A 46 11.72 9.58 0.34
C VAL A 46 12.36 10.79 -0.36
N GLU A 47 13.54 10.63 -0.97
CA GLU A 47 14.22 11.73 -1.67
C GLU A 47 13.62 12.08 -3.02
N THR A 48 13.04 11.10 -3.70
CA THR A 48 12.61 11.25 -5.09
C THR A 48 11.11 11.32 -5.25
N ASP A 49 10.35 11.14 -4.17
CA ASP A 49 8.90 11.22 -4.18
C ASP A 49 8.44 12.64 -4.56
N PRO A 50 7.81 12.82 -5.74
CA PRO A 50 7.35 14.12 -6.21
C PRO A 50 6.16 14.66 -5.40
N GLU A 51 5.47 13.82 -4.64
CA GLU A 51 4.32 14.20 -3.79
C GLU A 51 4.75 14.51 -2.34
N ALA A 52 6.03 14.36 -2.00
CA ALA A 52 6.53 14.65 -0.66
C ALA A 52 6.39 16.16 -0.32
N PRO A 53 5.85 16.52 0.86
CA PRO A 53 5.54 17.91 1.22
C PRO A 53 6.77 18.83 1.34
N LEU A 54 7.99 18.29 1.31
CA LEU A 54 9.24 19.05 1.25
C LEU A 54 10.19 18.38 0.24
N ALA A 55 10.41 19.02 -0.91
CA ALA A 55 11.43 18.63 -1.89
C ALA A 55 12.87 18.87 -1.36
N GLY A 56 13.19 18.39 -0.15
CA GLY A 56 14.35 18.84 0.61
C GLY A 56 14.65 18.06 1.89
N GLY A 57 14.67 16.72 1.82
CA GLY A 57 15.47 15.89 2.73
C GLY A 57 14.73 14.84 3.57
N TYR A 58 15.54 13.98 4.21
CA TYR A 58 15.12 12.88 5.08
C TYR A 58 14.53 13.33 6.42
N ASP A 59 13.42 14.05 6.42
CA ASP A 59 12.73 14.31 7.67
C ASP A 59 12.02 13.04 8.17
N ARG A 60 11.81 12.98 9.49
CA ARG A 60 11.21 11.81 10.15
C ARG A 60 9.78 11.53 9.68
N GLU A 61 9.02 12.57 9.35
CA GLU A 61 7.62 12.48 8.96
C GLU A 61 7.51 11.85 7.57
N SER A 62 8.32 12.31 6.62
CA SER A 62 8.40 11.75 5.27
C SER A 62 8.78 10.25 5.29
N VAL A 63 9.79 9.87 6.07
CA VAL A 63 10.16 8.44 6.25
C VAL A 63 9.03 7.63 6.88
N ALA A 64 8.35 8.17 7.89
CA ALA A 64 7.24 7.49 8.56
C ALA A 64 6.05 7.30 7.62
N ASN A 65 5.69 8.33 6.83
CA ASN A 65 4.59 8.28 5.88
C ASN A 65 4.85 7.24 4.77
N THR A 66 6.08 7.17 4.25
CA THR A 66 6.45 6.14 3.25
C THR A 66 6.33 4.73 3.83
N LEU A 67 6.81 4.51 5.07
CA LEU A 67 6.71 3.21 5.73
C LEU A 67 5.25 2.84 6.04
N GLU A 68 4.44 3.80 6.49
CA GLU A 68 3.03 3.59 6.77
C GLU A 68 2.24 3.23 5.50
N ALA A 69 2.44 3.99 4.42
CA ALA A 69 1.84 3.69 3.12
C ALA A 69 2.24 2.28 2.66
N TRP A 70 3.53 1.95 2.71
CA TRP A 70 4.02 0.61 2.35
C TRP A 70 3.33 -0.49 3.18
N LEU A 71 3.30 -0.36 4.50
CA LEU A 71 2.64 -1.32 5.39
C LEU A 71 1.14 -1.50 5.08
N LEU A 72 0.44 -0.42 4.75
CA LEU A 72 -0.99 -0.48 4.39
C LEU A 72 -1.21 -1.30 3.12
N PHE A 73 -0.38 -1.10 2.08
CA PHE A 73 -0.53 -1.85 0.84
C PHE A 73 -0.18 -3.33 0.98
N GLU A 74 0.82 -3.67 1.79
CA GLU A 74 1.11 -5.08 2.10
C GLU A 74 -0.07 -5.73 2.84
N ALA A 75 -0.68 -5.04 3.80
CA ALA A 75 -1.85 -5.56 4.50
C ALA A 75 -3.06 -5.77 3.57
N VAL A 76 -3.21 -4.92 2.54
CA VAL A 76 -4.23 -5.12 1.50
C VAL A 76 -3.89 -6.33 0.62
N ASN A 77 -2.62 -6.51 0.24
CA ASN A 77 -2.18 -7.68 -0.51
C ASN A 77 -2.46 -8.98 0.26
N ASP A 78 -2.12 -9.04 1.55
CA ASP A 78 -2.42 -10.18 2.43
C ASP A 78 -3.93 -10.48 2.48
N GLU A 79 -4.78 -9.45 2.52
CA GLU A 79 -6.24 -9.64 2.53
C GLU A 79 -6.77 -10.17 1.18
N ILE A 80 -6.22 -9.70 0.06
CA ILE A 80 -6.53 -10.22 -1.29
C ILE A 80 -6.20 -11.72 -1.35
N GLU A 81 -5.00 -12.09 -0.91
CA GLU A 81 -4.55 -13.49 -0.86
C GLU A 81 -5.41 -14.34 0.07
N ARG A 82 -5.73 -13.82 1.26
CA ARG A 82 -6.60 -14.50 2.24
C ARG A 82 -7.99 -14.77 1.68
N ARG A 83 -8.47 -13.93 0.75
CA ARG A 83 -9.75 -14.10 0.05
C ARG A 83 -9.67 -15.01 -1.18
N GLY A 84 -8.50 -15.58 -1.46
CA GLY A 84 -8.30 -16.56 -2.54
C GLY A 84 -8.05 -15.93 -3.91
N ASP A 85 -7.70 -14.66 -3.94
CA ASP A 85 -7.27 -13.94 -5.14
C ASP A 85 -5.78 -13.59 -5.05
N ARG A 86 -5.22 -12.88 -6.02
CA ARG A 86 -3.83 -12.41 -6.03
C ARG A 86 -3.64 -11.28 -7.03
N VAL A 87 -2.59 -10.50 -6.85
CA VAL A 87 -2.10 -9.58 -7.90
C VAL A 87 -1.64 -10.41 -9.10
N THR A 88 -2.13 -10.07 -10.30
CA THR A 88 -1.76 -10.78 -11.54
C THR A 88 -0.78 -9.97 -12.39
N PRO A 89 -0.12 -10.60 -13.38
CA PRO A 89 0.71 -9.86 -14.35
C PRO A 89 -0.04 -8.78 -15.12
N GLU A 90 -1.35 -8.96 -15.34
CA GLU A 90 -2.22 -7.95 -15.95
C GLU A 90 -2.43 -6.74 -15.04
N ASP A 91 -2.63 -6.97 -13.73
CA ASP A 91 -2.73 -5.90 -12.72
C ASP A 91 -1.41 -5.09 -12.70
N GLU A 92 -0.25 -5.77 -12.75
CA GLU A 92 1.06 -5.13 -12.83
C GLU A 92 1.27 -4.35 -14.14
N ALA A 93 0.88 -4.91 -15.29
CA ALA A 93 1.00 -4.24 -16.58
C ALA A 93 0.16 -2.95 -16.62
N GLY A 94 -1.11 -3.03 -16.18
CA GLY A 94 -1.98 -1.86 -16.09
C GLY A 94 -1.48 -0.83 -15.06
N ALA A 95 -0.88 -1.29 -13.97
CA ALA A 95 -0.25 -0.43 -12.98
C ALA A 95 0.95 0.33 -13.57
N ARG A 96 1.82 -0.32 -14.35
CA ARG A 96 2.93 0.34 -15.05
C ARG A 96 2.44 1.43 -16.00
N GLU A 97 1.39 1.15 -16.78
CA GLU A 97 0.78 2.14 -17.67
C GLU A 97 0.22 3.34 -16.90
N THR A 98 -0.50 3.07 -15.80
CA THR A 98 -1.10 4.11 -14.95
C THR A 98 -0.04 4.99 -14.30
N VAL A 99 1.01 4.39 -13.73
CA VAL A 99 2.12 5.12 -13.11
C VAL A 99 2.86 5.96 -14.15
N ALA A 100 3.16 5.40 -15.33
CA ALA A 100 3.82 6.14 -16.41
C ALA A 100 3.00 7.35 -16.88
N ALA A 101 1.67 7.22 -16.93
CA ALA A 101 0.77 8.32 -17.31
C ALA A 101 0.67 9.41 -16.23
N ARG A 102 0.64 9.02 -14.96
CA ARG A 102 0.50 9.96 -13.82
C ARG A 102 1.82 10.63 -13.45
N PHE A 103 2.93 9.91 -13.55
CA PHE A 103 4.27 10.34 -13.14
C PHE A 103 5.27 10.17 -14.31
N PRO A 104 5.17 11.00 -15.37
CA PRO A 104 5.94 10.80 -16.59
C PRO A 104 7.46 10.90 -16.42
N ASP A 105 7.91 11.58 -15.36
CA ASP A 105 9.34 11.76 -15.07
C ASP A 105 9.93 10.69 -14.14
N VAL A 106 9.10 9.75 -13.64
CA VAL A 106 9.55 8.66 -12.78
C VAL A 106 10.11 7.51 -13.63
N ASP A 107 11.36 7.12 -13.35
CA ASP A 107 11.92 5.86 -13.84
C ASP A 107 11.19 4.69 -13.15
N LEU A 108 10.42 3.93 -13.93
CA LEU A 108 9.63 2.79 -13.43
C LEU A 108 10.49 1.66 -12.83
N ASP A 109 11.77 1.59 -13.19
CA ASP A 109 12.68 0.57 -12.68
C ASP A 109 13.48 1.07 -11.46
N SER A 110 13.32 2.34 -11.06
CA SER A 110 13.86 2.90 -9.81
C SER A 110 13.14 2.35 -8.56
N ALA A 111 13.69 2.56 -7.37
CA ALA A 111 13.04 2.12 -6.12
C ALA A 111 11.64 2.74 -5.93
N LEU A 112 11.51 4.03 -6.22
CA LEU A 112 10.22 4.73 -6.24
C LEU A 112 9.28 4.16 -7.31
N GLY A 113 9.77 4.03 -8.55
CA GLY A 113 8.99 3.48 -9.65
C GLY A 113 8.41 2.10 -9.33
N ARG A 114 9.24 1.18 -8.85
CA ARG A 114 8.81 -0.16 -8.44
C ARG A 114 7.79 -0.11 -7.30
N SER A 115 7.99 0.76 -6.31
CA SER A 115 7.04 0.93 -5.21
C SER A 115 5.69 1.43 -5.72
N LEU A 116 5.66 2.49 -6.53
CA LEU A 116 4.42 3.05 -7.09
C LEU A 116 3.67 2.02 -7.96
N VAL A 117 4.39 1.29 -8.82
CA VAL A 117 3.81 0.23 -9.65
C VAL A 117 3.20 -0.85 -8.77
N ARG A 118 3.91 -1.30 -7.74
CA ARG A 118 3.39 -2.31 -6.80
C ARG A 118 2.11 -1.83 -6.12
N GLN A 119 2.12 -0.62 -5.55
CA GLN A 119 0.96 -0.05 -4.87
C GLN A 119 -0.26 0.02 -5.80
N GLN A 120 -0.05 0.46 -7.04
CA GLN A 120 -1.10 0.56 -8.04
C GLN A 120 -1.61 -0.82 -8.48
N ALA A 121 -0.74 -1.85 -8.55
CA ALA A 121 -1.14 -3.22 -8.88
C ALA A 121 -1.99 -3.84 -7.77
N VAL A 122 -1.60 -3.66 -6.51
CA VAL A 122 -2.39 -4.08 -5.34
C VAL A 122 -3.76 -3.39 -5.34
N PHE A 123 -3.81 -2.10 -5.66
CA PHE A 123 -5.06 -1.36 -5.76
C PHE A 123 -5.97 -1.88 -6.88
N ALA A 124 -5.41 -2.19 -8.05
CA ALA A 124 -6.17 -2.80 -9.16
C ALA A 124 -6.75 -4.16 -8.77
N ALA A 125 -5.95 -5.03 -8.15
CA ALA A 125 -6.41 -6.32 -7.64
C ALA A 125 -7.51 -6.15 -6.56
N ALA A 126 -7.38 -5.19 -5.65
CA ALA A 126 -8.41 -4.88 -4.66
C ALA A 126 -9.73 -4.42 -5.32
N GLN A 127 -9.67 -3.58 -6.35
CA GLN A 127 -10.85 -3.15 -7.09
C GLN A 127 -11.55 -4.32 -7.79
N ARG A 128 -10.77 -5.23 -8.40
CA ARG A 128 -11.29 -6.43 -9.05
C ARG A 128 -12.00 -7.34 -8.05
N LEU A 129 -11.41 -7.55 -6.87
CA LEU A 129 -12.00 -8.32 -5.78
C LEU A 129 -13.32 -7.70 -5.30
N VAL A 130 -13.34 -6.39 -5.06
CA VAL A 130 -14.57 -5.67 -4.67
C VAL A 130 -15.63 -5.76 -5.76
N ALA A 131 -15.27 -5.60 -7.04
CA ALA A 131 -16.20 -5.68 -8.16
C ALA A 131 -16.86 -7.07 -8.29
N ALA A 132 -16.15 -8.15 -7.92
CA ALA A 132 -16.71 -9.50 -7.89
C ALA A 132 -17.69 -9.73 -6.72
N GLU A 133 -17.58 -8.95 -5.64
CA GLU A 133 -18.45 -9.04 -4.46
C GLU A 133 -19.66 -8.11 -4.53
N LEU A 134 -19.58 -7.06 -5.34
CA LEU A 134 -20.74 -6.22 -5.61
C LEU A 134 -21.76 -7.06 -6.37
N PRO A 135 -23.02 -7.15 -5.90
CA PRO A 135 -24.06 -7.76 -6.70
C PRO A 135 -24.08 -7.05 -8.06
N GLU A 136 -24.24 -7.81 -9.15
CA GLU A 136 -24.52 -7.20 -10.45
C GLU A 136 -25.60 -6.14 -10.23
N PRO A 137 -25.47 -4.93 -10.82
CA PRO A 137 -26.50 -3.91 -10.67
C PRO A 137 -27.81 -4.54 -11.12
N THR A 138 -28.61 -4.97 -10.15
CA THR A 138 -29.85 -5.68 -10.41
C THR A 138 -30.67 -4.74 -11.27
N ALA A 139 -31.01 -5.22 -12.46
CA ALA A 139 -31.67 -4.48 -13.52
C ALA A 139 -32.55 -3.35 -12.98
N GLU A 140 -32.21 -2.12 -13.37
CA GLU A 140 -33.05 -0.93 -13.28
C GLU A 140 -33.70 -0.74 -11.89
N VAL A 141 -33.00 -0.03 -11.00
CA VAL A 141 -33.71 0.66 -9.91
C VAL A 141 -34.59 1.71 -10.57
N VAL A 142 -35.78 1.31 -10.99
CA VAL A 142 -36.88 2.22 -11.32
C VAL A 142 -37.22 2.87 -9.99
N PRO A 143 -36.90 4.15 -9.75
CA PRO A 143 -37.33 4.81 -8.54
C PRO A 143 -38.85 4.65 -8.46
N PRO A 144 -39.42 4.27 -7.31
CA PRO A 144 -40.87 4.23 -7.14
C PRO A 144 -41.46 5.53 -7.67
N ALA A 145 -42.57 5.46 -8.41
CA ALA A 145 -43.13 6.59 -9.19
C ALA A 145 -43.41 7.89 -8.38
N TYR A 146 -43.28 7.85 -7.05
CA TYR A 146 -43.39 9.00 -6.15
C TYR A 146 -42.05 9.70 -5.84
N LEU A 147 -40.90 9.14 -6.22
CA LEU A 147 -39.59 9.78 -6.09
C LEU A 147 -39.29 10.57 -7.37
N CYS A 148 -39.84 11.79 -7.45
CA CYS A 148 -39.44 12.73 -8.49
C CYS A 148 -37.95 13.08 -8.33
N SER A 149 -37.27 13.25 -9.46
CA SER A 149 -35.83 13.58 -9.62
C SER A 149 -35.33 14.84 -8.87
N SER A 150 -36.20 15.57 -8.19
CA SER A 150 -35.86 16.74 -7.37
C SER A 150 -35.45 16.41 -5.93
N HIS A 151 -35.44 15.13 -5.51
CA HIS A 151 -35.16 14.75 -4.12
C HIS A 151 -34.05 13.69 -3.96
N ILE A 152 -33.29 13.39 -5.01
CA ILE A 152 -32.09 12.57 -4.90
C ILE A 152 -30.93 13.53 -4.61
N LEU A 153 -30.54 13.62 -3.34
CA LEU A 153 -29.29 14.22 -2.87
C LEU A 153 -28.23 13.12 -2.74
#